data_AF-A0A1F9ACT8-F1
#
_entry.id   AF-A0A1F9ACT8-F1
#
_cell.length_a   1.000
_cell.length_b   1.000
_cell.length_c   1.000
_cell.angle_alpha   90.00
_cell.angle_beta   90.00
_cell.angle_gamma   90.00
#
_symmetry.space_group_name_H-M   'P 1'
#
loop_
_entity.id
_entity.type
_entity.pdbx_description
1 polymer ?
#
loop_
_entity_poly.entity_id
_entity_poly.type
_entity_poly.pdbx_seq_one_letter_code
_entity_poly.pdbx_strand_id
1 'polypeptide(L)'
;MTSYCTAPTGYSIWLTFINPDSWKKLPADIQQIIMDVNKETELRNRSTGTAADIAAGKNLQTKLTYHLLTTEEVKKDWAPLMKPLIDDWLKRSDKAGTGAEAKKMYDIIEKARK
;
A
#
# COMPACT_ATOMS: atom_id res chain seq x y z
N MET A 1 12.69 20.53 -22.76
CA MET A 1 12.51 19.09 -22.44
C MET A 1 11.14 18.97 -21.76
N THR A 2 10.21 18.23 -22.34
CA THR A 2 8.88 18.03 -21.73
C THR A 2 9.01 17.06 -20.57
N SER A 3 8.57 17.45 -19.37
CA SER A 3 8.54 16.58 -18.20
C SER A 3 7.24 15.76 -18.21
N TYR A 4 7.36 14.47 -17.90
CA TYR A 4 6.23 13.53 -17.87
C TYR A 4 6.06 12.97 -16.46
N CYS A 5 4.82 12.69 -16.08
CA CYS A 5 4.48 11.99 -14.85
C CYS A 5 3.31 11.04 -15.09
N THR A 6 3.35 9.87 -14.46
CA THR A 6 2.28 8.87 -14.52
C THR A 6 1.83 8.52 -13.11
N ALA A 7 0.53 8.30 -12.90
CA ALA A 7 -0.05 7.85 -11.63
C ALA A 7 -1.27 6.95 -11.91
N PRO A 8 -1.74 6.11 -10.97
CA PRO A 8 -1.05 5.71 -9.74
C PRO A 8 0.04 4.67 -10.02
N THR A 9 1.20 4.79 -9.36
CA THR A 9 2.35 3.86 -9.54
C THR A 9 2.57 2.93 -8.33
N GLY A 10 1.62 2.91 -7.39
CA GLY A 10 1.67 2.13 -6.14
C GLY A 10 1.37 2.99 -4.91
N TYR A 11 1.00 2.35 -3.79
CA TYR A 11 0.78 3.03 -2.51
C TYR A 11 1.90 2.64 -1.53
N SER A 12 2.52 3.64 -0.89
CA SER A 12 3.52 3.41 0.15
C SER A 12 2.85 2.94 1.43
N ILE A 13 3.34 1.84 1.99
CA ILE A 13 2.85 1.32 3.28
C ILE A 13 3.71 1.92 4.39
N TRP A 14 3.08 2.64 5.31
CA TRP A 14 3.70 3.16 6.53
C TRP A 14 3.19 2.38 7.72
N LEU A 15 4.10 1.74 8.45
CA LEU A 15 3.75 0.93 9.61
C LEU A 15 4.18 1.65 10.88
N THR A 16 3.26 1.73 11.84
CA THR A 16 3.55 2.21 13.20
C THR A 16 3.85 1.00 14.08
N PHE A 17 5.04 1.00 14.68
CA PHE A 17 5.48 -0.08 15.56
C PHE A 17 5.49 0.36 17.02
N ILE A 18 5.21 -0.57 17.92
CA ILE A 18 5.39 -0.41 19.36
C ILE A 18 6.29 -1.54 19.87
N ASN A 19 7.18 -1.21 20.82
CA ASN A 19 7.99 -2.23 21.48
C ASN A 19 7.07 -3.26 22.18
N PRO A 20 7.26 -4.57 21.98
CA PRO A 20 6.36 -5.59 22.54
C PRO A 20 6.31 -5.60 24.08
N ASP A 21 7.43 -5.33 24.74
CA ASP A 21 7.50 -5.33 26.21
C ASP A 21 6.85 -4.07 26.78
N SER A 22 6.96 -2.94 26.09
CA SER A 22 6.18 -1.74 26.41
C SER A 22 4.69 -1.99 26.23
N TRP A 23 4.27 -2.62 25.13
CA TRP A 23 2.85 -2.93 24.87
C TRP A 23 2.24 -3.80 25.97
N LYS A 24 2.93 -4.88 26.37
CA LYS A 24 2.46 -5.80 27.42
C LYS A 24 2.31 -5.16 28.79
N LYS A 25 3.01 -4.06 29.06
CA LYS A 25 2.92 -3.30 30.32
C LYS A 25 1.72 -2.36 30.35
N LEU A 26 1.08 -2.10 29.21
CA LEU A 26 -0.10 -1.26 29.15
C LEU A 26 -1.32 -2.01 29.71
N PRO A 27 -2.16 -1.34 30.51
CA PRO A 27 -3.47 -1.85 30.88
C PRO A 27 -4.32 -2.22 29.65
N ALA A 28 -5.20 -3.21 29.80
CA ALA A 28 -6.00 -3.75 28.69
C ALA A 28 -6.94 -2.71 28.04
N ASP A 29 -7.48 -1.79 28.84
CA ASP A 29 -8.28 -0.66 28.37
C ASP A 29 -7.45 0.31 27.52
N ILE A 30 -6.22 0.60 27.93
CA ILE A 30 -5.29 1.44 27.15
C ILE A 30 -4.88 0.75 25.84
N GLN A 31 -4.62 -0.55 25.86
CA GLN A 31 -4.37 -1.33 24.65
C GLN A 31 -5.56 -1.23 23.68
N GLN A 32 -6.79 -1.38 24.19
CA GLN A 32 -7.99 -1.27 23.38
C GLN A 32 -8.16 0.14 22.78
N ILE A 33 -7.96 1.20 23.57
CA ILE A 33 -8.02 2.59 23.08
C ILE A 33 -7.02 2.80 21.93
N ILE A 34 -5.79 2.32 22.07
CA ILE A 34 -4.77 2.46 21.00
C ILE A 34 -5.23 1.76 19.73
N MET A 35 -5.78 0.54 19.83
CA MET A 35 -6.29 -0.20 18.67
C MET A 35 -7.47 0.50 17.99
N ASP A 36 -8.39 1.06 18.77
CA ASP A 36 -9.56 1.78 18.26
C ASP A 36 -9.15 3.07 17.55
N VAL A 37 -8.26 3.86 18.16
CA VAL A 37 -7.70 5.08 17.56
C VAL A 37 -6.91 4.75 16.30
N ASN A 38 -6.13 3.67 16.28
CA ASN A 38 -5.39 3.24 15.10
C ASN A 38 -6.34 2.90 13.94
N LYS A 39 -7.45 2.19 14.21
CA LYS A 39 -8.46 1.87 13.20
C LYS A 39 -9.13 3.13 12.64
N GLU A 40 -9.50 4.08 13.50
CA GLU A 40 -10.09 5.35 13.05
C GLU A 40 -9.09 6.18 12.22
N THR A 41 -7.85 6.26 12.69
CA THR A 41 -6.78 7.02 12.04
C THR A 41 -6.45 6.44 10.67
N GLU A 42 -6.40 5.12 10.53
CA GLU A 42 -6.17 4.46 9.25
C GLU A 42 -7.27 4.79 8.22
N LEU A 43 -8.55 4.75 8.64
CA LEU A 43 -9.67 5.12 7.78
C LEU A 43 -9.60 6.60 7.36
N ARG A 44 -9.25 7.48 8.30
CA ARG A 44 -9.10 8.91 8.04
C ARG A 44 -7.92 9.19 7.10
N ASN A 45 -6.77 8.54 7.32
CA ASN A 45 -5.57 8.73 6.49
C ASN A 45 -5.81 8.28 5.04
N ARG A 46 -6.56 7.20 4.82
CA ARG A 46 -6.90 6.76 3.45
C ARG A 46 -7.74 7.81 2.71
N SER A 47 -8.72 8.40 3.38
CA SER A 47 -9.59 9.40 2.73
C SER A 47 -8.87 10.72 2.49
N THR A 48 -8.10 11.21 3.47
CA THR A 48 -7.33 12.45 3.33
C THR A 48 -6.19 12.30 2.32
N GLY A 49 -5.50 11.15 2.31
CA GLY A 49 -4.45 10.83 1.35
C GLY A 49 -4.97 10.83 -0.09
N THR A 50 -6.12 10.16 -0.33
CA THR A 50 -6.75 10.15 -1.66
C THR A 50 -7.08 11.56 -2.14
N ALA A 51 -7.64 12.40 -1.27
CA ALA A 51 -7.96 13.79 -1.61
C ALA A 51 -6.70 14.61 -1.92
N ALA A 52 -5.64 14.42 -1.15
CA ALA A 52 -4.35 15.08 -1.36
C ALA A 52 -3.71 14.66 -2.70
N ASP A 53 -3.73 13.37 -3.04
CA ASP A 53 -3.20 12.86 -4.30
C ASP A 53 -3.97 13.43 -5.52
N ILE A 54 -5.30 13.51 -5.44
CA ILE A 54 -6.12 14.12 -6.49
C ILE A 54 -5.77 15.60 -6.66
N ALA A 55 -5.62 16.35 -5.56
CA ALA A 55 -5.26 17.76 -5.61
C ALA A 55 -3.85 17.97 -6.18
N ALA A 56 -2.90 17.12 -5.79
CA ALA A 56 -1.54 17.13 -6.32
C ALA A 56 -1.53 16.83 -7.82
N GLY A 57 -2.28 15.82 -8.29
CA GLY A 57 -2.41 15.48 -9.70
C GLY A 57 -2.94 16.66 -10.54
N LYS A 58 -3.96 17.36 -10.07
CA LYS A 58 -4.48 18.58 -10.73
C LYS A 58 -3.43 19.68 -10.83
N ASN A 59 -2.63 19.88 -9.79
CA ASN A 59 -1.53 20.85 -9.82
C ASN A 59 -0.44 20.43 -10.82
N LEU A 60 -0.07 19.14 -10.85
CA LEU A 60 0.93 18.60 -11.77
C LEU A 60 0.50 18.76 -13.23
N GLN A 61 -0.78 18.56 -13.55
CA GLN A 61 -1.33 18.81 -14.89
C GLN A 61 -1.08 20.24 -15.42
N THR A 62 -0.90 21.23 -14.53
CA THR A 62 -0.60 22.62 -14.93
C THR A 62 0.88 22.84 -15.29
N LYS A 63 1.77 21.89 -14.94
CA LYS A 63 3.23 22.04 -15.03
C LYS A 63 3.89 21.01 -15.94
N LEU A 64 3.25 19.85 -16.15
CA LEU A 64 3.81 18.72 -16.87
C LEU A 64 2.73 17.91 -17.59
N THR A 65 3.16 17.04 -18.50
CA THR A 65 2.26 16.05 -19.09
C THR A 65 1.98 14.94 -18.07
N TYR A 66 0.80 14.98 -17.46
CA TYR A 66 0.36 14.04 -16.43
C TYR A 66 -0.61 13.02 -17.01
N HIS A 67 -0.30 11.73 -16.87
CA HIS A 67 -1.17 10.62 -17.27
C HIS A 67 -1.69 9.89 -16.03
N LEU A 68 -3.02 9.90 -15.85
CA LEU A 68 -3.68 9.09 -14.83
C LEU A 68 -4.12 7.77 -15.46
N LEU A 69 -3.43 6.69 -15.12
CA LEU A 69 -3.72 5.32 -15.53
C LEU A 69 -5.12 4.93 -15.04
N THR A 70 -5.91 4.43 -15.98
CA THR A 70 -7.21 3.81 -15.70
C THR A 70 -7.01 2.43 -15.08
N THR A 71 -8.05 1.93 -14.40
CA THR A 71 -8.08 0.57 -13.88
C THR A 71 -7.83 -0.47 -14.97
N GLU A 72 -8.32 -0.25 -16.19
CA GLU A 72 -8.13 -1.16 -17.31
C GLU A 72 -6.68 -1.18 -17.82
N GLU A 73 -6.04 -0.01 -17.97
CA GLU A 73 -4.61 0.06 -18.29
C GLU A 73 -3.78 -0.65 -17.22
N VAL A 74 -4.08 -0.42 -15.94
CA VAL A 74 -3.36 -1.09 -14.84
C VAL A 74 -3.53 -2.61 -14.92
N LYS A 75 -4.74 -3.12 -15.11
CA LYS A 75 -5.01 -4.56 -15.16
C LYS A 75 -4.42 -5.23 -16.39
N LYS A 76 -4.54 -4.60 -17.56
CA LYS A 76 -4.16 -5.19 -18.84
C LYS A 76 -2.68 -5.05 -19.13
N ASP A 77 -2.12 -3.86 -18.88
CA ASP A 77 -0.79 -3.50 -19.38
C ASP A 77 0.26 -3.52 -18.28
N TRP A 78 -0.10 -3.21 -17.02
CA TRP A 78 0.87 -3.09 -15.93
C TRP A 78 0.93 -4.32 -15.01
N ALA A 79 -0.21 -4.86 -14.60
CA ALA A 79 -0.26 -5.99 -13.66
C ALA A 79 0.48 -7.24 -14.16
N PRO A 80 0.41 -7.63 -15.45
CA PRO A 80 1.18 -8.77 -15.95
C PRO A 80 2.69 -8.55 -15.88
N LEU A 81 3.16 -7.31 -16.05
CA LEU A 81 4.58 -6.95 -15.96
C LEU A 81 5.13 -7.06 -14.53
N MET A 82 4.25 -6.96 -13.53
CA MET A 82 4.63 -7.13 -12.13
C MET A 82 4.75 -8.60 -11.71
N LYS A 83 4.17 -9.54 -12.48
CA LYS A 83 4.16 -10.95 -12.14
C LYS A 83 5.56 -11.55 -11.92
N PRO A 84 6.58 -11.30 -12.77
CA PRO A 84 7.92 -11.83 -12.54
C PRO A 84 8.55 -11.32 -11.22
N LEU A 85 8.27 -10.08 -10.84
CA LEU A 85 8.76 -9.51 -9.58
C LEU A 85 8.11 -10.18 -8.37
N ILE A 86 6.81 -10.43 -8.44
CA ILE A 86 6.06 -11.13 -7.39
C ILE A 86 6.54 -12.58 -7.27
N ASP A 87 6.70 -13.28 -8.40
CA ASP A 87 7.18 -14.67 -8.44
C ASP A 87 8.60 -14.78 -7.86
N ASP A 88 9.50 -13.83 -8.18
CA ASP A 88 10.84 -13.78 -7.57
C ASP A 88 10.79 -13.47 -6.07
N TRP A 89 9.94 -12.53 -5.64
CA TRP A 89 9.75 -12.25 -4.22
C TRP A 89 9.29 -13.49 -3.44
N LEU A 90 8.28 -14.21 -3.93
CA LEU A 90 7.80 -15.46 -3.33
C LEU A 90 8.91 -16.52 -3.25
N LYS A 91 9.70 -16.68 -4.32
CA LYS A 91 10.85 -17.60 -4.36
C LYS A 91 11.93 -17.23 -3.34
N ARG A 92 12.22 -15.94 -3.18
CA ARG A 92 13.19 -15.47 -2.17
C ARG A 92 12.67 -15.68 -0.75
N SER A 93 11.39 -15.44 -0.51
CA SER A 93 10.75 -15.72 0.78
C SER A 93 10.81 -17.20 1.14
N ASP A 94 10.55 -18.10 0.19
CA ASP A 94 10.66 -19.55 0.39
C ASP A 94 12.08 -19.96 0.80
N LYS A 95 13.09 -19.47 0.07
CA LYS A 95 14.51 -19.69 0.42
C LYS A 95 14.90 -19.14 1.79
N ALA A 96 14.24 -18.07 2.25
CA ALA A 96 14.46 -17.47 3.55
C ALA A 96 13.65 -18.14 4.68
N GLY A 97 12.86 -19.18 4.38
CA GLY A 97 12.03 -19.88 5.37
C GLY A 97 10.73 -19.15 5.73
N THR A 98 10.31 -18.15 4.94
CA THR A 98 9.09 -17.34 5.14
C THR A 98 8.11 -17.45 3.97
N GLY A 99 8.24 -18.49 3.15
CA GLY A 99 7.46 -18.68 1.93
C GLY A 99 5.96 -18.84 2.18
N ALA A 100 5.59 -19.53 3.27
CA ALA A 100 4.18 -19.76 3.63
C ALA A 100 3.47 -18.44 4.00
N GLU A 101 4.11 -17.59 4.79
CA GLU A 101 3.61 -16.28 5.19
C GLU A 101 3.51 -15.34 3.99
N ALA A 102 4.54 -15.32 3.13
CA ALA A 102 4.55 -14.51 1.91
C ALA A 102 3.41 -14.90 0.97
N LYS A 103 3.20 -16.21 0.76
CA LYS A 103 2.08 -16.72 -0.05
C LYS A 103 0.73 -16.34 0.54
N LYS A 104 0.56 -16.52 1.86
CA LYS A 104 -0.68 -16.13 2.55
C LYS A 104 -0.97 -14.63 2.41
N MET A 105 0.05 -13.79 2.56
CA MET A 105 -0.08 -12.34 2.36
C MET A 105 -0.49 -12.00 0.92
N TYR A 106 0.17 -12.63 -0.06
CA TYR A 106 -0.17 -12.46 -1.47
C TYR A 106 -1.62 -12.84 -1.76
N ASP A 107 -2.07 -14.00 -1.28
CA ASP A 107 -3.43 -14.49 -1.49
C ASP A 107 -4.49 -13.55 -0.86
N ILE A 108 -4.20 -12.95 0.30
CA ILE A 108 -5.05 -11.94 0.94
C ILE A 108 -5.16 -10.69 0.06
N ILE A 109 -4.03 -10.20 -0.46
CA ILE A 109 -3.98 -9.00 -1.32
C ILE A 109 -4.75 -9.27 -2.63
N GLU A 110 -4.55 -10.42 -3.26
CA GLU A 110 -5.26 -10.78 -4.49
C GLU A 110 -6.76 -10.93 -4.27
N LYS A 111 -7.19 -11.44 -3.10
CA LYS A 111 -8.61 -11.49 -2.74
C LYS A 111 -9.21 -10.10 -2.55
N ALA A 112 -8.46 -9.16 -1.99
CA ALA A 112 -8.90 -7.78 -1.79
C ALA A 112 -8.93 -6.94 -3.09
N ARG A 113 -8.28 -7.41 -4.16
CA ARG A 113 -8.27 -6.77 -5.49
C ARG A 113 -9.42 -7.19 -6.40
N LYS A 114 -10.14 -8.27 -6.05
CA LYS A 114 -11.34 -8.75 -6.77
C LYS A 114 -12.56 -7.97 -6.32
#